data_AF-A0A2N5K6X6-F1
#
_entry.id   AF-A0A2N5K6X6-F1
#
_cell.length_a   1.000
_cell.length_b   1.000
_cell.length_c   1.000
_cell.angle_alpha   90.00
_cell.angle_beta   90.00
_cell.angle_gamma   90.00
#
_symmetry.space_group_name_H-M   'P 1'
#
loop_
_entity.id
_entity.type
_entity.pdbx_description
1 polymer ?
#
loop_
_entity_poly.entity_id
_entity_poly.type
_entity_poly.pdbx_seq_one_letter_code
_entity_poly.pdbx_strand_id
1 'polypeptide(L)'
;MQKAFLLCCVLVLLALLPRSASAHANLVESNPAANSVIAEAPATARLRFSEPLDPSYSRVVLSSAESGSVGTDPSRVAPDDPYVLLLDLPALS
;
A
#
# COMPACT_ATOMS: atom_id res chain seq x y z
N MET A 1 41.26 5.79 -26.57
CA MET A 1 40.43 4.56 -26.40
C MET A 1 40.33 4.12 -24.95
N GLN A 2 41.45 3.98 -24.20
CA GLN A 2 41.46 3.55 -22.79
C GLN A 2 40.59 4.39 -21.82
N LYS A 3 40.60 5.74 -21.94
CA LYS A 3 39.78 6.62 -21.08
C LYS A 3 38.28 6.47 -21.32
N ALA A 4 37.87 6.28 -22.58
CA ALA A 4 36.47 6.05 -22.94
C ALA A 4 35.99 4.68 -22.45
N PHE A 5 36.87 3.67 -22.53
CA PHE A 5 36.60 2.34 -21.96
C PHE A 5 36.41 2.39 -20.45
N LEU A 6 37.33 3.05 -19.72
CA LEU A 6 37.21 3.26 -18.27
C LEU A 6 35.94 4.00 -17.88
N LEU A 7 35.60 5.08 -18.59
CA LEU A 7 34.36 5.84 -18.34
C LEU A 7 33.12 4.97 -18.54
N CYS A 8 33.09 4.16 -19.60
CA CYS A 8 31.99 3.24 -19.87
C CYS A 8 31.86 2.18 -18.77
N CYS A 9 32.98 1.60 -18.31
CA CYS A 9 32.99 0.66 -17.19
C CYS A 9 32.45 1.30 -15.90
N VAL A 10 32.84 2.53 -15.58
CA VAL A 10 32.34 3.25 -14.40
C VAL A 10 30.83 3.48 -14.51
N LEU A 11 30.33 3.93 -15.66
CA LEU A 11 28.89 4.14 -15.86
C LEU A 11 28.08 2.84 -15.73
N VAL A 12 28.59 1.73 -16.26
CA VAL A 12 27.97 0.41 -16.09
C VAL A 12 27.97 0.01 -14.61
N LEU A 13 29.07 0.19 -13.88
CA LEU A 13 29.13 -0.10 -12.45
C LEU A 13 28.14 0.74 -11.63
N LEU A 14 27.96 2.03 -11.97
CA LEU A 14 26.95 2.86 -11.31
C LEU A 14 25.52 2.41 -11.64
N ALA A 15 25.25 1.93 -12.85
CA ALA A 15 23.93 1.42 -13.23
C ALA A 15 23.56 0.11 -12.49
N LEU A 16 24.57 -0.63 -12.01
CA LEU A 16 24.40 -1.87 -11.24
C LEU A 16 24.25 -1.65 -9.73
N LEU A 17 24.29 -0.40 -9.25
CA LEU A 17 24.05 -0.10 -7.83
C LEU A 17 22.65 -0.58 -7.41
N PRO A 18 22.53 -1.32 -6.29
CA PRO A 18 21.23 -1.77 -5.82
C PRO A 18 20.35 -0.56 -5.48
N ARG A 19 19.11 -0.57 -5.97
CA ARG A 19 18.08 0.35 -5.49
C ARG A 19 17.68 -0.03 -4.07
N SER A 20 17.47 0.96 -3.22
CA SER A 20 16.84 0.75 -1.91
C SER A 20 15.44 0.17 -2.12
N ALA A 21 15.20 -1.01 -1.57
CA ALA A 21 13.87 -1.61 -1.43
C ALA A 21 13.51 -1.60 0.07
N SER A 22 12.31 -1.14 0.43
CA SER A 22 11.81 -1.31 1.79
C SER A 22 11.25 -2.73 1.90
N ALA A 23 11.86 -3.56 2.74
CA ALA A 23 11.36 -4.92 2.98
C ALA A 23 9.97 -4.93 3.67
N HIS A 24 9.51 -3.79 4.18
CA HIS A 24 8.24 -3.67 4.89
C HIS A 24 7.33 -2.65 4.20
N ALA A 25 6.12 -3.10 3.85
CA ALA A 25 5.01 -2.25 3.41
C ALA A 25 4.34 -1.61 4.64
N ASN A 26 4.82 -0.44 5.04
CA ASN A 26 4.26 0.29 6.17
C ASN A 26 3.04 1.10 5.72
N LEU A 27 2.00 1.16 6.56
CA LEU A 27 0.87 2.06 6.34
C LEU A 27 1.34 3.51 6.52
N VAL A 28 1.20 4.33 5.47
CA VAL A 28 1.60 5.74 5.47
C VAL A 28 0.42 6.69 5.63
N GLU A 29 -0.77 6.27 5.20
CA GLU A 29 -1.99 7.08 5.25
C GLU A 29 -3.22 6.18 5.27
N SER A 30 -4.28 6.62 5.94
CA SER A 30 -5.59 5.99 5.87
C SER A 30 -6.69 7.04 5.76
N ASN A 31 -7.76 6.68 5.05
CA ASN A 31 -9.02 7.40 5.06
C ASN A 31 -10.16 6.39 5.31
N PRO A 32 -10.89 6.46 6.43
CA PRO A 32 -10.77 7.45 7.51
C PRO A 32 -9.39 7.47 8.19
N ALA A 33 -9.00 8.63 8.70
CA ALA A 33 -7.74 8.78 9.43
C ALA A 33 -7.78 8.00 10.74
N ALA A 34 -6.63 7.46 11.16
CA ALA A 34 -6.53 6.75 12.44
C ALA A 34 -7.02 7.64 13.60
N ASN A 35 -7.82 7.07 14.49
CA ASN A 35 -8.44 7.74 15.65
C ASN A 35 -9.39 8.89 15.29
N SER A 36 -9.81 9.03 14.04
CA SER A 36 -10.82 10.02 13.66
C SER A 36 -12.23 9.58 14.08
N VAL A 37 -13.05 10.56 14.46
CA VAL A 37 -14.49 10.40 14.62
C VAL A 37 -15.14 11.15 13.46
N ILE A 38 -15.92 10.42 12.66
CA ILE A 38 -16.59 10.94 11.47
C ILE A 38 -18.10 10.83 11.66
N ALA A 39 -18.84 11.77 11.07
CA ALA A 39 -20.29 11.85 11.24
C ALA A 39 -21.06 10.83 10.41
N GLU A 40 -20.47 10.36 9.31
CA GLU A 40 -21.10 9.44 8.36
C GLU A 40 -20.09 8.35 7.96
N ALA A 41 -20.57 7.11 7.87
CA ALA A 41 -19.75 5.99 7.43
C ALA A 41 -19.45 6.13 5.93
N PRO A 42 -18.18 6.06 5.51
CA PRO A 42 -17.84 6.14 4.10
C PRO A 42 -18.19 4.82 3.42
N ALA A 43 -18.40 4.86 2.11
CA ALA A 43 -18.61 3.65 1.31
C ALA A 43 -17.34 2.78 1.19
N THR A 44 -16.15 3.38 1.35
CA THR A 44 -14.86 2.70 1.17
C THR A 44 -13.84 3.22 2.17
N ALA A 45 -13.11 2.30 2.80
CA ALA A 45 -11.85 2.62 3.50
C ALA A 45 -10.67 2.50 2.53
N ARG A 46 -9.81 3.52 2.50
CA ARG A 46 -8.61 3.59 1.67
C ARG A 46 -7.35 3.58 2.56
N LEU A 47 -6.43 2.67 2.29
CA LEU A 47 -5.17 2.53 3.02
C LEU A 47 -4.00 2.64 2.04
N ARG A 48 -3.08 3.58 2.27
CA ARG A 48 -1.88 3.75 1.44
C ARG A 48 -0.66 3.21 2.15
N PHE A 49 0.17 2.45 1.44
CA PHE A 49 1.37 1.84 1.94
C PHE A 49 2.64 2.45 1.33
N SER A 50 3.79 2.20 1.95
CA SER A 50 5.10 2.67 1.48
C SER A 50 5.67 1.85 0.31
N GLU A 51 5.12 0.67 0.04
CA GLU A 51 5.55 -0.28 -0.98
C GLU A 51 4.35 -0.77 -1.80
N PRO A 52 4.55 -1.21 -3.06
CA PRO A 52 3.52 -1.88 -3.83
C PRO A 52 3.04 -3.15 -3.13
N LEU A 53 1.74 -3.39 -3.17
CA LEU A 53 1.10 -4.54 -2.58
C LEU A 53 0.94 -5.68 -3.60
N ASP A 54 1.08 -6.91 -3.13
CA ASP A 54 0.68 -8.10 -3.90
C ASP A 54 -0.82 -8.35 -3.68
N PRO A 55 -1.67 -8.34 -4.72
CA PRO A 55 -3.10 -8.56 -4.60
C PRO A 55 -3.50 -9.93 -4.05
N SER A 56 -2.63 -10.94 -4.18
CA SER A 56 -2.89 -12.30 -3.72
C SER A 56 -2.70 -12.47 -2.21
N TYR A 57 -1.84 -11.62 -1.61
CA TYR A 57 -1.40 -11.75 -0.22
C TYR A 57 -1.80 -10.57 0.67
N SER A 58 -2.26 -9.46 0.11
CA SER A 58 -2.64 -8.26 0.87
C SER A 58 -4.11 -8.26 1.24
N ARG A 59 -4.42 -8.12 2.53
CA ARG A 59 -5.81 -8.10 3.04
C ARG A 59 -5.98 -7.16 4.22
N VAL A 60 -7.15 -6.52 4.29
CA VAL A 60 -7.64 -5.84 5.49
C VAL A 60 -8.98 -6.44 5.93
N VAL A 61 -9.26 -6.41 7.22
CA VAL A 61 -10.50 -6.90 7.83
C VAL A 61 -11.08 -5.78 8.68
N LEU A 62 -12.40 -5.60 8.62
CA LEU A 62 -13.12 -4.67 9.47
C LEU A 62 -13.55 -5.35 10.78
N SER A 63 -13.34 -4.68 11.91
CA SER A 63 -13.81 -5.11 13.22
C SER A 63 -14.55 -3.99 13.95
N SER A 64 -15.58 -4.38 14.70
CA SER A 64 -16.34 -3.53 15.62
C SER A 64 -16.05 -3.95 17.06
N ALA A 65 -16.07 -2.97 17.96
CA ALA A 65 -15.91 -3.22 19.39
C ALA A 65 -17.06 -4.05 19.99
N GLU A 66 -18.27 -3.99 19.40
CA GLU A 66 -19.45 -4.67 19.93
C GLU A 66 -19.57 -6.12 19.45
N SER A 67 -19.30 -6.37 18.18
CA SER A 67 -19.59 -7.65 17.51
C SER A 67 -18.34 -8.39 17.02
N GLY A 68 -17.15 -7.79 17.15
CA GLY A 68 -15.91 -8.38 16.64
C GLY A 68 -15.80 -8.22 15.13
N SER A 69 -15.46 -9.28 14.39
CA SER A 69 -15.26 -9.20 12.95
C SER A 69 -16.57 -8.84 12.23
N VAL A 70 -16.52 -7.81 11.38
CA VAL A 70 -17.65 -7.42 10.52
C VAL A 70 -17.46 -8.05 9.15
N GLY A 71 -18.51 -8.70 8.64
CA GLY A 71 -18.52 -9.28 7.30
C GLY A 71 -18.40 -8.21 6.23
N THR A 72 -17.41 -8.36 5.35
CA THR A 72 -17.15 -7.47 4.21
C THR A 72 -16.78 -8.31 2.99
N ASP A 73 -16.97 -7.75 1.80
CA ASP A 73 -16.33 -8.31 0.62
C ASP A 73 -14.80 -8.22 0.76
N PRO A 74 -14.02 -9.12 0.12
CA PRO A 74 -12.57 -9.08 0.20
C PRO A 74 -12.01 -7.73 -0.22
N SER A 75 -11.08 -7.19 0.56
CA SER A 75 -10.32 -6.00 0.17
C SER A 75 -9.56 -6.24 -1.14
N ARG A 76 -9.35 -5.18 -1.91
CA ARG A 76 -8.62 -5.22 -3.18
C ARG A 76 -7.52 -4.19 -3.21
N VAL A 77 -6.41 -4.52 -3.87
CA VAL A 77 -5.43 -3.52 -4.28
C VAL A 77 -6.08 -2.67 -5.38
N ALA A 78 -5.90 -1.36 -5.34
CA ALA A 78 -6.48 -0.48 -6.36
C ALA A 78 -5.89 -0.81 -7.74
N PRO A 79 -6.72 -0.91 -8.80
CA PRO A 79 -6.26 -1.34 -10.13
C PRO A 79 -5.31 -0.35 -10.79
N ASP A 80 -5.38 0.92 -10.39
CA ASP A 80 -4.59 2.04 -10.90
C ASP A 80 -3.45 2.46 -9.98
N ASP A 81 -3.41 1.96 -8.74
CA ASP A 81 -2.38 2.31 -7.75
C ASP A 81 -2.03 1.11 -6.84
N PRO A 82 -0.90 0.42 -7.08
CA PRO A 82 -0.54 -0.75 -6.31
C PRO A 82 -0.13 -0.43 -4.86
N TYR A 83 0.00 0.85 -4.49
CA TYR A 83 0.29 1.27 -3.12
C TYR A 83 -0.97 1.41 -2.27
N VAL A 84 -2.15 1.20 -2.85
CA VAL A 84 -3.44 1.45 -2.20
C VAL A 84 -4.24 0.15 -2.05
N LEU A 85 -4.69 -0.10 -0.83
CA LEU A 85 -5.67 -1.14 -0.51
C LEU A 85 -7.03 -0.48 -0.23
N LEU A 86 -8.07 -1.04 -0.84
CA LEU A 86 -9.45 -0.60 -0.74
C LEU A 86 -10.28 -1.68 -0.05
N LEU A 87 -11.14 -1.25 0.87
CA LEU A 87 -12.16 -2.09 1.48
C LEU A 87 -13.50 -1.39 1.34
N ASP A 88 -14.45 -2.03 0.64
CA ASP A 88 -15.81 -1.54 0.59
C ASP A 88 -16.48 -1.83 1.93
N LEU A 89 -17.09 -0.80 2.51
CA LEU A 89 -17.69 -0.87 3.83
C LEU A 89 -19.20 -1.06 3.70
N PRO A 90 -19.82 -1.89 4.56
CA PRO A 90 -21.27 -1.94 4.66
C PRO A 90 -21.78 -0.62 5.24
N ALA A 91 -23.08 -0.37 5.09
CA ALA A 91 -23.73 0.68 5.86
C ALA A 91 -23.55 0.37 7.36
N LEU A 92 -22.82 1.24 8.07
CA LEU A 92 -22.65 1.16 9.50
C LEU A 92 -23.74 2.01 10.15
N SER A 93 -24.62 1.37 10.91
CA SER A 93 -25.74 1.98 11.64
C SER A 93 -25.48 2.02 13.13
#